data_AF-A0A182PKI7-F1
#
_entry.id   AF-A0A182PKI7-F1
#
_cell.length_a   1.000
_cell.length_b   1.000
_cell.length_c   1.000
_cell.angle_alpha   90.00
_cell.angle_beta   90.00
_cell.angle_gamma   90.00
#
_symmetry.space_group_name_H-M   'P 1'
#
loop_
_entity.id
_entity.type
_entity.pdbx_description
1 polymer ?
#
loop_
_entity_poly.entity_id
_entity_poly.type
_entity_poly.pdbx_seq_one_letter_code
_entity_poly.pdbx_strand_id
1 'polypeptide(L)'
;MTSVRYVLVIFLASAVIFTATGARKDSTVLSDICSNTFTEGQYETRDEYQRRVREPNKHISARLVRYLTFGGILQAISEETEIPRNELVAGGASQFQDQSSGLGRTVHAAHVIRVGTIDRRLGGKDAALQKALVNYIGHTQNVLRAANVWHGVGGEIDRFQSNNLGLLGSIDFTGAFEPDNRKVVEQLVGYFREIIAAYVKDGSEYDAKDKNILDEDKVILCCVSPLMLFEEGRAGYDLVKSGEFVSHYGRTSKKNCSTFQC
;
A
#
# COMPACT_ATOMS: atom_id res chain seq x y z
N MET A 1 61.12 10.28 -46.47
CA MET A 1 59.67 10.20 -46.69
C MET A 1 59.08 9.62 -45.41
N THR A 2 58.67 10.48 -44.46
CA THR A 2 57.25 10.77 -44.15
C THR A 2 56.50 9.46 -43.80
N SER A 3 56.07 9.20 -42.56
CA SER A 3 55.18 10.08 -41.79
C SER A 3 54.94 9.59 -40.34
N VAL A 4 55.12 10.52 -39.40
CA VAL A 4 54.18 10.95 -38.34
C VAL A 4 53.43 9.88 -37.49
N ARG A 5 53.59 9.92 -36.15
CA ARG A 5 52.58 10.41 -35.17
C ARG A 5 52.86 10.00 -33.70
N TYR A 6 53.16 11.01 -32.89
CA TYR A 6 52.66 11.35 -31.55
C TYR A 6 52.39 10.25 -30.49
N VAL A 7 53.30 10.18 -29.51
CA VAL A 7 53.12 10.42 -28.06
C VAL A 7 51.69 10.38 -27.49
N LEU A 8 51.43 9.51 -26.51
CA LEU A 8 50.98 9.96 -25.17
C LEU A 8 51.08 8.86 -24.09
N VAL A 9 51.62 9.29 -22.96
CA VAL A 9 51.82 8.61 -21.68
C VAL A 9 50.47 8.35 -20.99
N ILE A 10 50.23 7.14 -20.47
CA ILE A 10 49.31 6.93 -19.33
C ILE A 10 49.97 5.99 -18.33
N PHE A 11 50.19 6.55 -17.14
CA PHE A 11 50.73 5.91 -15.95
C PHE A 11 49.83 4.77 -15.45
N LEU A 12 50.46 3.64 -15.14
CA LEU A 12 49.89 2.57 -14.32
C LEU A 12 49.72 3.06 -12.87
N ALA A 13 48.46 3.15 -12.43
CA ALA A 13 48.10 3.10 -11.01
C ALA A 13 46.93 2.13 -10.87
N SER A 14 47.26 0.85 -10.71
CA SER A 14 46.31 -0.22 -10.39
C SER A 14 45.84 -0.05 -8.94
N ALA A 15 44.78 0.73 -8.76
CA ALA A 15 44.01 0.75 -7.53
C ALA A 15 43.32 -0.61 -7.36
N VAL A 16 43.69 -1.32 -6.29
CA VAL A 16 43.05 -2.54 -5.82
C VAL A 16 41.60 -2.20 -5.45
N ILE A 17 40.65 -2.55 -6.32
CA ILE A 17 39.23 -2.51 -6.00
C ILE A 17 38.95 -3.69 -5.08
N PHE A 18 38.78 -3.42 -3.78
CA PHE A 18 38.13 -4.34 -2.86
C PHE A 18 36.69 -4.57 -3.35
N THR A 19 36.46 -5.65 -4.09
CA THR A 19 35.11 -6.15 -4.35
C THR A 19 34.60 -6.78 -3.07
N ALA A 20 33.91 -6.00 -2.25
CA ALA A 20 33.03 -6.52 -1.22
C ALA A 20 31.82 -7.18 -1.92
N THR A 21 32.00 -8.39 -2.43
CA THR A 21 30.90 -9.26 -2.83
C THR A 21 30.22 -9.78 -1.56
N GLY A 22 29.42 -8.92 -0.93
CA GLY A 22 28.39 -9.38 0.00
C GLY A 22 27.39 -10.19 -0.80
N ALA A 23 27.36 -11.50 -0.60
CA ALA A 23 26.37 -12.38 -1.22
C ALA A 23 24.97 -11.81 -0.95
N ARG A 24 24.26 -11.47 -2.02
CA ARG A 24 22.90 -10.92 -1.97
C ARG A 24 21.98 -12.02 -1.44
N LYS A 25 21.47 -11.88 -0.21
CA LYS A 25 20.45 -12.78 0.34
C LYS A 25 19.16 -12.63 -0.45
N ASP A 26 18.63 -13.74 -0.94
CA ASP A 26 17.33 -13.79 -1.61
C ASP A 26 16.22 -13.31 -0.66
N SER A 27 15.30 -12.50 -1.20
CA SER A 27 14.17 -11.97 -0.44
C SER A 27 13.21 -13.10 -0.09
N THR A 28 13.01 -13.36 1.21
CA THR A 28 12.00 -14.30 1.71
C THR A 28 10.60 -13.72 1.53
N VAL A 29 9.78 -14.39 0.73
CA VAL A 29 8.33 -14.16 0.63
C VAL A 29 7.69 -14.61 1.94
N LEU A 30 6.93 -13.73 2.60
CA LEU A 30 6.37 -14.01 3.93
C LEU A 30 4.87 -13.80 4.00
N SER A 31 4.25 -14.73 4.73
CA SER A 31 2.83 -14.85 4.93
C SER A 31 2.30 -13.92 6.02
N ASP A 32 2.15 -12.63 5.73
CA ASP A 32 1.54 -11.72 6.71
C ASP A 32 0.38 -10.93 6.10
N ILE A 33 -0.79 -11.07 6.71
CA ILE A 33 -2.07 -10.46 6.29
C ILE A 33 -2.22 -9.07 6.96
N CYS A 34 -1.58 -8.86 8.11
CA CYS A 34 -1.75 -7.66 8.93
C CYS A 34 -0.58 -6.70 8.75
N SER A 35 -0.64 -5.86 7.72
CA SER A 35 0.38 -4.84 7.42
C SER A 35 0.37 -3.62 8.37
N ASN A 36 -0.13 -3.78 9.61
CA ASN A 36 -0.37 -2.65 10.51
C ASN A 36 0.78 -2.41 11.48
N THR A 37 1.70 -3.37 11.64
CA THR A 37 2.80 -3.23 12.60
C THR A 37 4.14 -3.74 12.04
N PHE A 38 5.16 -2.89 12.17
CA PHE A 38 6.54 -3.38 12.22
C PHE A 38 6.70 -4.05 13.59
N THR A 39 6.73 -5.38 13.64
CA THR A 39 7.10 -6.09 14.87
C THR A 39 8.61 -5.95 15.06
N GLU A 40 9.02 -5.11 16.02
CA GLU A 40 10.41 -5.02 16.44
C GLU A 40 10.92 -6.41 16.88
N GLY A 41 12.01 -6.88 16.27
CA GLY A 41 12.66 -8.14 16.62
C GLY A 41 12.66 -9.24 15.53
N GLN A 42 11.85 -9.11 14.46
CA GLN A 42 11.86 -10.09 13.36
C GLN A 42 12.77 -9.71 12.18
N TYR A 43 13.23 -8.45 12.10
CA TYR A 43 14.12 -7.94 11.04
C TYR A 43 15.14 -6.97 11.63
N GLU A 44 16.34 -6.93 11.05
CA GLU A 44 17.44 -6.09 11.55
C GLU A 44 17.15 -4.60 11.30
N THR A 45 16.36 -4.25 10.26
CA THR A 45 15.96 -2.85 9.98
C THR A 45 14.54 -2.70 9.40
N ARG A 46 13.96 -1.49 9.52
CA ARG A 46 12.67 -1.10 8.89
C ARG A 46 12.74 -1.12 7.35
N ASP A 47 13.90 -0.78 6.79
CA ASP A 47 14.12 -0.80 5.34
C ASP A 47 14.09 -2.24 4.79
N GLU A 48 14.64 -3.21 5.52
CA GLU A 48 14.51 -4.63 5.17
C GLU A 48 13.06 -5.12 5.29
N TYR A 49 12.32 -4.66 6.30
CA TYR A 49 10.90 -4.97 6.42
C TYR A 49 10.09 -4.48 5.21
N GLN A 50 10.40 -3.28 4.70
CA GLN A 50 9.72 -2.68 3.56
C GLN A 50 10.13 -3.29 2.20
N ARG A 51 11.32 -3.89 2.10
CA ARG A 51 11.81 -4.56 0.87
C ARG A 51 11.22 -5.95 0.64
N ARG A 52 10.36 -6.45 1.51
CA ARG A 52 9.77 -7.79 1.33
C ARG A 52 8.75 -7.80 0.21
N VAL A 53 8.83 -8.82 -0.63
CA VAL A 53 7.79 -9.12 -1.62
C VAL A 53 6.67 -9.88 -0.92
N ARG A 54 5.45 -9.31 -0.94
CA ARG A 54 4.25 -9.94 -0.40
C ARG A 54 3.70 -10.95 -1.39
N GLU A 55 3.11 -12.01 -0.85
CA GLU A 55 2.31 -12.92 -1.66
C GLU A 55 1.12 -12.15 -2.24
N PRO A 56 0.84 -12.30 -3.53
CA PRO A 56 -0.26 -11.60 -4.19
C PRO A 56 -1.62 -11.75 -3.49
N ASN A 57 -1.91 -12.95 -2.97
CA ASN A 57 -3.16 -13.23 -2.27
C ASN A 57 -3.33 -12.40 -0.99
N LYS A 58 -2.24 -12.31 -0.22
CA LYS A 58 -2.19 -11.47 0.98
C LYS A 58 -2.29 -9.99 0.64
N HIS A 59 -1.76 -9.57 -0.51
CA HIS A 59 -1.91 -8.19 -0.97
C HIS A 59 -3.37 -7.87 -1.31
N ILE A 60 -4.04 -8.66 -2.15
CA ILE A 60 -5.43 -8.41 -2.56
C ILE A 60 -6.37 -8.37 -1.35
N SER A 61 -6.25 -9.33 -0.45
CA SER A 61 -7.04 -9.37 0.78
C SER A 61 -6.74 -8.16 1.70
N ALA A 62 -5.48 -7.76 1.84
CA ALA A 62 -5.08 -6.58 2.61
C ALA A 62 -5.65 -5.28 2.03
N ARG A 63 -5.84 -5.18 0.71
CA ARG A 63 -6.45 -4.01 0.07
C ARG A 63 -7.91 -3.81 0.48
N LEU A 64 -8.68 -4.88 0.62
CA LEU A 64 -10.07 -4.79 1.09
C LEU A 64 -10.12 -4.39 2.56
N VAL A 65 -9.37 -5.09 3.42
CA VAL A 65 -9.31 -4.80 4.87
C VAL A 65 -8.93 -3.34 5.09
N ARG A 66 -7.83 -2.91 4.48
CA ARG A 66 -7.33 -1.55 4.65
C ARG A 66 -8.27 -0.48 4.10
N TYR A 67 -9.08 -0.81 3.10
CA TYR A 67 -10.08 0.10 2.55
C TYR A 67 -11.24 0.33 3.52
N LEU A 68 -11.64 -0.68 4.30
CA LEU A 68 -12.63 -0.49 5.36
C LEU A 68 -12.04 0.24 6.57
N THR A 69 -10.81 -0.08 7.00
CA THR A 69 -10.07 0.69 8.01
C THR A 69 -9.96 2.17 7.61
N PHE A 70 -9.70 2.43 6.33
CA PHE A 70 -9.66 3.78 5.79
C PHE A 70 -10.98 4.53 5.95
N GLY A 71 -12.13 3.85 5.80
CA GLY A 71 -13.45 4.44 6.03
C GLY A 71 -13.62 4.99 7.45
N GLY A 72 -13.20 4.22 8.46
CA GLY A 72 -13.25 4.66 9.85
C GLY A 72 -12.28 5.81 10.16
N ILE A 73 -11.08 5.78 9.58
CA ILE A 73 -10.13 6.90 9.66
C ILE A 73 -10.76 8.17 9.09
N LEU A 74 -11.39 8.10 7.91
CA LEU A 74 -12.06 9.25 7.30
C LEU A 74 -13.22 9.77 8.15
N GLN A 75 -13.98 8.88 8.79
CA GLN A 75 -15.03 9.28 9.73
C GLN A 75 -14.47 10.11 10.88
N ALA A 76 -13.46 9.60 11.58
CA ALA A 76 -12.87 10.29 12.72
C ALA A 76 -12.26 11.63 12.34
N ILE A 77 -11.53 11.70 11.22
CA ILE A 77 -10.96 12.96 10.71
C ILE A 77 -12.07 13.96 10.38
N SER A 78 -13.17 13.50 9.79
CA SER A 78 -14.31 14.35 9.45
C SER A 78 -14.93 14.99 10.69
N GLU A 79 -15.10 14.19 11.75
CA GLU A 79 -15.63 14.66 13.04
C GLU A 79 -14.68 15.63 13.75
N GLU A 80 -13.36 15.39 13.70
CA GLU A 80 -12.36 16.26 14.35
C GLU A 80 -12.14 17.58 13.64
N THR A 81 -12.31 17.59 12.31
CA THR A 81 -11.98 18.75 11.49
C THR A 81 -13.21 19.45 10.93
N GLU A 82 -14.41 18.90 11.13
CA GLU A 82 -15.67 19.37 10.55
C GLU A 82 -15.66 19.43 9.00
N ILE A 83 -14.67 18.80 8.35
CA ILE A 83 -14.64 18.65 6.90
C ILE A 83 -15.58 17.49 6.56
N PRO A 84 -16.57 17.67 5.67
CA PRO A 84 -17.47 16.59 5.28
C PRO A 84 -16.70 15.37 4.77
N ARG A 85 -17.10 14.17 5.21
CA ARG A 85 -16.37 12.94 4.91
C ARG A 85 -16.23 12.66 3.42
N ASN A 86 -17.26 13.00 2.64
CA ASN A 86 -17.29 12.90 1.19
C ASN A 86 -16.42 13.96 0.47
N GLU A 87 -15.91 14.96 1.18
CA GLU A 87 -15.02 15.99 0.66
C GLU A 87 -13.56 15.77 1.07
N LEU A 88 -13.30 15.00 2.15
CA LEU A 88 -11.96 14.76 2.68
C LEU A 88 -10.98 14.18 1.66
N VAL A 89 -11.47 13.29 0.79
CA VAL A 89 -10.69 12.66 -0.27
C VAL A 89 -11.50 12.54 -1.54
N ALA A 90 -10.83 12.60 -2.69
CA ALA A 90 -11.44 12.36 -3.98
C ALA A 90 -10.74 11.20 -4.70
N GLY A 91 -11.50 10.41 -5.45
CA GLY A 91 -10.96 9.34 -6.30
C GLY A 91 -10.06 9.90 -7.42
N GLY A 92 -9.20 9.04 -7.97
CA GLY A 92 -8.30 9.42 -9.06
C GLY A 92 -6.94 8.73 -9.01
N ALA A 93 -6.04 9.13 -9.91
CA ALA A 93 -4.66 8.65 -9.88
C ALA A 93 -3.97 9.13 -8.60
N SER A 94 -3.34 8.19 -7.85
CA SER A 94 -2.60 8.54 -6.64
C SER A 94 -1.59 9.64 -6.93
N GLN A 95 -1.59 10.67 -6.10
CA GLN A 95 -0.56 11.72 -6.08
C GLN A 95 0.41 11.52 -4.90
N PHE A 96 0.27 10.42 -4.17
CA PHE A 96 0.92 10.22 -2.88
C PHE A 96 1.94 9.09 -2.95
N GLN A 97 3.20 9.48 -2.83
CA GLN A 97 4.35 8.59 -2.59
C GLN A 97 4.46 7.43 -3.59
N ASP A 98 4.40 7.74 -4.89
CA ASP A 98 4.78 6.80 -5.93
C ASP A 98 6.27 6.43 -5.74
N GLN A 99 6.52 5.14 -5.54
CA GLN A 99 7.86 4.62 -5.29
C GLN A 99 8.23 3.52 -6.28
N SER A 100 9.52 3.45 -6.60
CA SER A 100 10.12 2.28 -7.24
C SER A 100 10.30 1.19 -6.19
N SER A 101 10.07 -0.07 -6.55
CA SER A 101 10.38 -1.21 -5.68
C SER A 101 11.88 -1.33 -5.39
N GLY A 102 12.74 -0.82 -6.28
CA GLY A 102 14.20 -1.02 -6.22
C GLY A 102 14.64 -2.47 -6.45
N LEU A 103 13.71 -3.37 -6.80
CA LEU A 103 13.94 -4.83 -6.88
C LEU A 103 13.91 -5.36 -8.33
N GLY A 104 14.13 -4.47 -9.30
CA GLY A 104 14.13 -4.81 -10.73
C GLY A 104 12.73 -4.77 -11.35
N ARG A 105 12.63 -5.21 -12.61
CA ARG A 105 11.43 -5.02 -13.45
C ARG A 105 10.26 -5.96 -13.10
N THR A 106 10.52 -7.02 -12.34
CA THR A 106 9.55 -8.07 -12.02
C THR A 106 8.76 -7.80 -10.74
N VAL A 107 9.16 -6.80 -9.94
CA VAL A 107 8.53 -6.43 -8.67
C VAL A 107 8.05 -4.99 -8.72
N HIS A 108 6.79 -4.76 -8.37
CA HIS A 108 6.17 -3.44 -8.28
C HIS A 108 5.92 -3.05 -6.84
N ALA A 109 6.14 -1.78 -6.50
CA ALA A 109 5.58 -1.20 -5.29
C ALA A 109 4.13 -0.81 -5.60
N ALA A 110 3.17 -1.58 -5.08
CA ALA A 110 1.75 -1.42 -5.32
C ALA A 110 1.10 -0.68 -4.15
N HIS A 111 0.35 0.38 -4.42
CA HIS A 111 -0.47 1.03 -3.40
C HIS A 111 -1.52 0.08 -2.86
N VAL A 112 -1.70 0.10 -1.54
CA VAL A 112 -2.78 -0.68 -0.91
C VAL A 112 -4.10 0.10 -0.98
N ILE A 113 -4.04 1.42 -0.82
CA ILE A 113 -5.15 2.36 -0.97
C ILE A 113 -4.81 3.35 -2.07
N ARG A 114 -5.75 3.58 -3.00
CA ARG A 114 -5.62 4.59 -4.03
C ARG A 114 -6.72 5.64 -3.95
N VAL A 115 -6.31 6.88 -3.68
CA VAL A 115 -7.15 8.08 -3.80
C VAL A 115 -6.37 9.16 -4.55
N GLY A 116 -7.07 10.02 -5.27
CA GLY A 116 -6.48 11.05 -6.11
C GLY A 116 -5.97 12.24 -5.31
N THR A 117 -6.81 12.79 -4.43
CA THR A 117 -6.48 14.00 -3.65
C THR A 117 -7.03 13.93 -2.23
N ILE A 118 -6.44 14.75 -1.35
CA ILE A 118 -6.90 15.02 0.01
C ILE A 118 -7.30 16.50 0.07
N ASP A 119 -8.39 16.81 0.78
CA ASP A 119 -8.85 18.17 0.97
C ASP A 119 -7.76 19.06 1.59
N ARG A 120 -7.49 20.22 0.97
CA ARG A 120 -6.42 21.12 1.39
C ARG A 120 -6.70 21.80 2.74
N ARG A 121 -7.97 21.93 3.14
CA ARG A 121 -8.36 22.50 4.43
C ARG A 121 -7.85 21.64 5.59
N LEU A 122 -7.67 20.33 5.39
CA LEU A 122 -7.14 19.45 6.42
C LEU A 122 -5.78 19.94 6.92
N GLY A 123 -4.90 20.40 6.03
CA GLY A 123 -3.58 20.93 6.42
C GLY A 123 -3.64 22.21 7.26
N GLY A 124 -4.65 23.05 7.02
CA GLY A 124 -4.87 24.26 7.80
C GLY A 124 -5.47 23.99 9.18
N LYS A 125 -6.25 22.89 9.31
CA LYS A 125 -6.89 22.50 10.57
C LYS A 125 -5.98 21.62 11.44
N ASP A 126 -5.34 20.63 10.83
CA ASP A 126 -4.37 19.74 11.49
C ASP A 126 -3.35 19.20 10.48
N ALA A 127 -2.17 19.84 10.44
CA ALA A 127 -1.07 19.45 9.57
C ALA A 127 -0.48 18.08 9.93
N ALA A 128 -0.52 17.67 11.20
CA ALA A 128 0.01 16.38 11.63
C ALA A 128 -0.90 15.24 11.16
N LEU A 129 -2.22 15.45 11.25
CA LEU A 129 -3.24 14.56 10.74
C LEU A 129 -3.20 14.46 9.22
N GLN A 130 -3.05 15.59 8.51
CA GLN A 130 -2.85 15.59 7.05
C GLN A 130 -1.64 14.72 6.67
N LYS A 131 -0.51 14.89 7.37
CA LYS A 131 0.70 14.14 7.10
C LYS A 131 0.53 12.65 7.38
N ALA A 132 -0.11 12.29 8.49
CA ALA A 132 -0.43 10.91 8.82
C ALA A 132 -1.33 10.27 7.75
N LEU A 133 -2.34 10.98 7.27
CA LEU A 133 -3.24 10.54 6.20
C LEU A 133 -2.50 10.34 4.87
N VAL A 134 -1.65 11.28 4.47
CA VAL A 134 -0.78 11.17 3.28
C VAL A 134 0.10 9.92 3.37
N ASN A 135 0.71 9.66 4.52
CA ASN A 135 1.58 8.49 4.72
C ASN A 135 0.79 7.17 4.77
N TYR A 136 -0.42 7.18 5.30
CA TYR A 136 -1.30 6.00 5.32
C TYR A 136 -1.72 5.60 3.91
N ILE A 137 -2.16 6.57 3.09
CA ILE A 137 -2.57 6.38 1.69
C ILE A 137 -1.36 6.05 0.80
N GLY A 138 -0.25 6.76 0.98
CA GLY A 138 0.98 6.55 0.22
C GLY A 138 1.69 5.22 0.49
N HIS A 139 1.15 4.39 1.39
CA HIS A 139 1.74 3.10 1.69
C HIS A 139 1.65 2.15 0.50
N THR A 140 2.82 1.66 0.11
CA THR A 140 2.99 0.65 -0.93
C THR A 140 3.50 -0.66 -0.34
N GLN A 141 3.17 -1.76 -1.01
CA GLN A 141 3.70 -3.09 -0.76
C GLN A 141 4.42 -3.59 -2.00
N ASN A 142 5.61 -4.17 -1.85
CA ASN A 142 6.28 -4.82 -2.96
C ASN A 142 5.54 -6.11 -3.31
N VAL A 143 5.13 -6.26 -4.56
CA VAL A 143 4.42 -7.43 -5.08
C VAL A 143 4.99 -7.81 -6.44
N LEU A 144 4.79 -9.06 -6.85
CA LEU A 144 5.13 -9.47 -8.21
C LEU A 144 4.30 -8.66 -9.21
N ARG A 145 4.93 -8.22 -10.31
CA ARG A 145 4.28 -7.40 -11.35
C ARG A 145 2.98 -8.02 -11.88
N ALA A 146 2.93 -9.33 -12.03
CA ALA A 146 1.74 -10.06 -12.48
C ALA A 146 0.52 -9.84 -11.57
N ALA A 147 0.74 -9.61 -10.27
CA ALA A 147 -0.31 -9.36 -9.29
C ALA A 147 -0.77 -7.89 -9.23
N ASN A 148 -0.06 -6.97 -9.88
CA ASN A 148 -0.38 -5.54 -9.89
C ASN A 148 -0.27 -4.95 -11.31
N VAL A 149 -1.03 -5.55 -12.22
CA VAL A 149 -1.20 -5.06 -13.59
C VAL A 149 -2.35 -4.05 -13.61
N TRP A 150 -2.10 -2.86 -14.18
CA TRP A 150 -3.08 -1.77 -14.26
C TRP A 150 -4.31 -2.10 -15.12
N HIS A 151 -4.14 -2.92 -16.16
CA HIS A 151 -5.27 -3.46 -16.95
C HIS A 151 -5.76 -4.82 -16.43
N GLY A 152 -5.25 -5.24 -15.27
CA GLY A 152 -5.65 -6.46 -14.58
C GLY A 152 -6.34 -6.17 -13.26
N VAL A 153 -6.39 -7.18 -12.40
CA VAL A 153 -7.10 -7.16 -11.11
C VAL A 153 -6.71 -5.96 -10.23
N GLY A 154 -5.42 -5.59 -10.20
CA GLY A 154 -4.95 -4.46 -9.40
C GLY A 154 -5.56 -3.12 -9.81
N GLY A 155 -5.75 -2.90 -11.12
CA GLY A 155 -6.37 -1.68 -11.65
C GLY A 155 -7.89 -1.63 -11.48
N GLU A 156 -8.58 -2.78 -11.54
CA GLU A 156 -10.01 -2.80 -11.20
C GLU A 156 -10.24 -2.55 -9.70
N ILE A 157 -9.37 -3.07 -8.83
CA ILE A 157 -9.43 -2.75 -7.40
C ILE A 157 -9.15 -1.24 -7.19
N ASP A 158 -8.20 -0.65 -7.90
CA ASP A 158 -7.94 0.80 -7.85
C ASP A 158 -9.20 1.62 -8.21
N ARG A 159 -9.91 1.22 -9.28
CA ARG A 159 -11.16 1.86 -9.70
C ARG A 159 -12.29 1.63 -8.71
N PHE A 160 -12.41 0.41 -8.17
CA PHE A 160 -13.35 0.10 -7.11
C PHE A 160 -13.17 1.04 -5.91
N GLN A 161 -11.93 1.22 -5.44
CA GLN A 161 -11.63 2.10 -4.31
C GLN A 161 -12.04 3.54 -4.61
N SER A 162 -11.75 4.05 -5.81
CA SER A 162 -12.12 5.42 -6.20
C SER A 162 -13.64 5.61 -6.35
N ASN A 163 -14.32 4.65 -6.99
CA ASN A 163 -15.75 4.77 -7.32
C ASN A 163 -16.66 4.57 -6.10
N ASN A 164 -16.17 3.88 -5.07
CA ASN A 164 -16.97 3.52 -3.90
C ASN A 164 -16.65 4.38 -2.67
N LEU A 165 -15.93 5.50 -2.80
CA LEU A 165 -15.62 6.39 -1.66
C LEU A 165 -16.90 6.93 -1.00
N GLY A 166 -17.93 7.25 -1.79
CA GLY A 166 -19.22 7.71 -1.26
C GLY A 166 -19.92 6.65 -0.42
N LEU A 167 -19.90 5.39 -0.88
CA LEU A 167 -20.49 4.25 -0.18
C LEU A 167 -19.69 3.86 1.07
N LEU A 168 -18.35 3.90 0.98
CA LEU A 168 -17.48 3.75 2.15
C LEU A 168 -17.77 4.85 3.18
N GLY A 169 -17.98 6.08 2.70
CA GLY A 169 -18.26 7.23 3.54
C GLY A 169 -19.63 7.22 4.23
N SER A 170 -20.57 6.36 3.82
CA SER A 170 -21.89 6.27 4.47
C SER A 170 -21.95 5.29 5.65
N ILE A 171 -20.87 4.53 5.91
CA ILE A 171 -20.82 3.59 7.03
C ILE A 171 -20.59 4.36 8.33
N ASP A 172 -21.40 4.16 9.35
CA ASP A 172 -21.16 4.70 10.69
C ASP A 172 -20.41 3.67 11.56
N PHE A 173 -19.11 3.87 11.74
CA PHE A 173 -18.26 2.95 12.51
C PHE A 173 -18.40 3.10 14.03
N THR A 174 -19.10 4.13 14.51
CA THR A 174 -19.45 4.28 15.94
C THR A 174 -20.74 3.56 16.31
N GLY A 175 -21.60 3.32 15.32
CA GLY A 175 -22.90 2.70 15.48
C GLY A 175 -22.87 1.17 15.58
N ALA A 176 -24.06 0.59 15.71
CA ALA A 176 -24.27 -0.84 15.64
C ALA A 176 -24.02 -1.35 14.21
N PHE A 177 -23.54 -2.60 14.09
CA PHE A 177 -23.31 -3.21 12.79
C PHE A 177 -24.62 -3.46 12.01
N GLU A 178 -25.68 -3.84 12.71
CA GLU A 178 -26.98 -4.14 12.10
C GLU A 178 -27.93 -2.93 12.19
N PRO A 179 -28.86 -2.75 11.21
CA PRO A 179 -28.94 -3.42 9.91
C PRO A 179 -28.23 -2.64 8.78
N ASP A 180 -28.12 -1.33 8.89
CA ASP A 180 -27.75 -0.45 7.77
C ASP A 180 -26.27 -0.57 7.41
N ASN A 181 -25.39 -0.55 8.42
CA ASN A 181 -23.95 -0.70 8.22
C ASN A 181 -23.61 -2.04 7.56
N ARG A 182 -24.24 -3.13 8.02
CA ARG A 182 -24.09 -4.45 7.42
C ARG A 182 -24.40 -4.44 5.94
N LYS A 183 -25.55 -3.87 5.54
CA LYS A 183 -25.97 -3.83 4.13
C LYS A 183 -24.92 -3.13 3.26
N VAL A 184 -24.38 -2.01 3.73
CA VAL A 184 -23.36 -1.24 3.01
C VAL A 184 -22.04 -2.03 2.91
N VAL A 185 -21.59 -2.65 4.01
CA VAL A 185 -20.37 -3.46 4.03
C VAL A 185 -20.52 -4.70 3.12
N GLU A 186 -21.65 -5.40 3.18
CA GLU A 186 -21.96 -6.53 2.30
C GLU A 186 -21.94 -6.13 0.82
N GLN A 187 -22.47 -4.94 0.49
CA GLN A 187 -22.44 -4.40 -0.87
C GLN A 187 -21.01 -4.16 -1.36
N LEU A 188 -20.17 -3.50 -0.55
CA LEU A 188 -18.76 -3.26 -0.87
C LEU A 188 -17.98 -4.57 -1.07
N VAL A 189 -18.21 -5.54 -0.17
CA VAL A 189 -17.58 -6.87 -0.26
C VAL A 189 -18.06 -7.63 -1.49
N GLY A 190 -19.35 -7.53 -1.83
CA GLY A 190 -19.92 -8.12 -3.05
C GLY A 190 -19.23 -7.62 -4.30
N TYR A 191 -19.16 -6.29 -4.47
CA TYR A 191 -18.45 -5.68 -5.61
C TYR A 191 -16.98 -6.08 -5.68
N PHE A 192 -16.29 -6.13 -4.54
CA PHE A 192 -14.89 -6.57 -4.52
C PHE A 192 -14.75 -8.05 -4.95
N ARG A 193 -15.63 -8.93 -4.46
CA ARG A 193 -15.65 -10.36 -4.84
C ARG A 193 -15.97 -10.56 -6.31
N GLU A 194 -16.84 -9.74 -6.90
CA GLU A 194 -17.16 -9.80 -8.34
C GLU A 194 -15.93 -9.50 -9.20
N ILE A 195 -15.09 -8.53 -8.80
CA ILE A 195 -13.82 -8.24 -9.48
C ILE A 195 -12.94 -9.49 -9.48
N ILE A 196 -12.72 -10.10 -8.32
CA ILE A 196 -11.88 -11.30 -8.21
C ILE A 196 -12.47 -12.47 -9.02
N ALA A 197 -13.79 -12.68 -8.94
CA ALA A 197 -14.47 -13.75 -9.65
C ALA A 197 -14.37 -13.61 -11.19
N ALA A 198 -14.48 -12.38 -11.72
CA ALA A 198 -14.33 -12.13 -13.15
C ALA A 198 -12.91 -12.49 -13.63
N TYR A 199 -11.88 -12.11 -12.87
CA TYR A 199 -10.49 -12.41 -13.23
C TYR A 199 -10.13 -13.90 -13.09
N VAL A 200 -10.74 -14.63 -12.16
CA VAL A 200 -10.60 -16.09 -12.08
C VAL A 200 -11.22 -16.77 -13.32
N LYS A 201 -12.36 -16.27 -13.81
CA LYS A 201 -13.11 -16.87 -14.93
C LYS A 201 -12.50 -16.57 -16.31
N ASP A 202 -12.02 -15.35 -16.54
CA ASP A 202 -11.58 -14.86 -17.85
C ASP A 202 -10.10 -15.15 -18.18
N GLY A 203 -9.36 -15.85 -17.30
CA GLY A 203 -7.90 -15.98 -17.36
C GLY A 203 -7.30 -16.77 -18.53
N SER A 204 -7.61 -16.48 -19.79
CA SER A 204 -6.86 -16.97 -20.95
C SER A 204 -5.44 -16.38 -21.06
N GLU A 205 -5.13 -15.30 -20.31
CA GLU A 205 -3.84 -14.59 -20.36
C GLU A 205 -2.92 -14.83 -19.14
N TYR A 206 -3.39 -15.49 -18.08
CA TYR A 206 -2.61 -15.76 -16.88
C TYR A 206 -1.99 -17.16 -16.92
N ASP A 207 -0.77 -17.30 -16.44
CA ASP A 207 -0.16 -18.62 -16.26
C ASP A 207 -0.93 -19.43 -15.19
N ALA A 208 -0.73 -20.75 -15.16
CA ALA A 208 -1.44 -21.61 -14.22
C ALA A 208 -1.16 -21.27 -12.74
N LYS A 209 -0.06 -20.59 -12.45
CA LYS A 209 0.36 -20.20 -11.10
C LYS A 209 -0.39 -18.95 -10.64
N ASP A 210 -0.60 -17.98 -11.52
CA ASP A 210 -1.38 -16.76 -11.26
C ASP A 210 -2.86 -17.07 -11.01
N LYS A 211 -3.41 -18.11 -11.67
CA LYS A 211 -4.79 -18.59 -11.40
C LYS A 211 -4.94 -19.17 -10.00
N ASN A 212 -4.03 -20.05 -9.58
CA ASN A 212 -4.08 -20.66 -8.25
C ASN A 212 -4.04 -19.60 -7.14
N ILE A 213 -3.26 -18.53 -7.34
CA ILE A 213 -3.19 -17.40 -6.43
C ILE A 213 -4.54 -16.67 -6.30
N LEU A 214 -5.20 -16.38 -7.42
CA LEU A 214 -6.51 -15.72 -7.41
C LEU A 214 -7.63 -16.62 -6.86
N ASP A 215 -7.51 -17.94 -7.04
CA ASP A 215 -8.40 -18.91 -6.41
C ASP A 215 -8.22 -18.94 -4.88
N GLU A 216 -7.00 -18.89 -4.38
CA GLU A 216 -6.73 -18.74 -2.94
C GLU A 216 -7.33 -17.43 -2.39
N ASP A 217 -7.19 -16.32 -3.11
CA ASP A 217 -7.83 -15.04 -2.75
C ASP A 217 -9.34 -15.14 -2.66
N LYS A 218 -9.96 -15.77 -3.65
CA LYS A 218 -11.40 -15.97 -3.66
C LYS A 218 -11.84 -16.74 -2.42
N VAL A 219 -11.08 -17.77 -2.02
CA VAL A 219 -11.35 -18.53 -0.78
C VAL A 219 -11.20 -17.64 0.46
N ILE A 220 -10.10 -16.90 0.58
CA ILE A 220 -9.86 -16.00 1.73
C ILE A 220 -10.98 -14.96 1.82
N LEU A 221 -11.34 -14.31 0.71
CA LEU A 221 -12.40 -13.30 0.68
C LEU A 221 -13.78 -13.89 0.98
N CYS A 222 -14.03 -15.16 0.69
CA CYS A 222 -15.23 -15.86 1.12
C CYS A 222 -15.24 -16.12 2.64
N CYS A 223 -14.07 -16.33 3.24
CA CYS A 223 -13.94 -16.54 4.69
C CYS A 223 -13.97 -15.23 5.50
N VAL A 224 -13.63 -14.09 4.90
CA VAL A 224 -13.75 -12.78 5.57
C VAL A 224 -15.23 -12.41 5.72
N SER A 225 -15.69 -12.30 6.97
CA SER A 225 -17.05 -11.88 7.27
C SER A 225 -17.20 -10.35 7.17
N PRO A 226 -18.38 -9.84 6.74
CA PRO A 226 -18.69 -8.42 6.78
C PRO A 226 -18.51 -7.78 8.16
N LEU A 227 -18.85 -8.50 9.24
CA LEU A 227 -18.66 -8.01 10.61
C LEU A 227 -17.18 -7.75 10.92
N MET A 228 -16.28 -8.68 10.55
CA MET A 228 -14.85 -8.48 10.77
C MET A 228 -14.34 -7.21 10.07
N LEU A 229 -14.78 -6.98 8.83
CA LEU A 229 -14.40 -5.78 8.07
C LEU A 229 -14.96 -4.49 8.66
N PHE A 230 -16.15 -4.55 9.25
CA PHE A 230 -16.72 -3.43 9.98
C PHE A 230 -15.91 -3.12 11.25
N GLU A 231 -15.50 -4.14 12.00
CA GLU A 231 -14.63 -3.96 13.18
C GLU A 231 -13.24 -3.40 12.80
N GLU A 232 -12.68 -3.78 11.65
CA GLU A 232 -11.44 -3.17 11.12
C GLU A 232 -11.63 -1.68 10.77
N GLY A 233 -12.82 -1.31 10.29
CA GLY A 233 -13.22 0.08 10.13
C GLY A 233 -13.29 0.81 11.46
N ARG A 234 -13.95 0.22 12.47
CA ARG A 234 -14.01 0.78 13.83
C ARG A 234 -12.62 0.94 14.46
N ALA A 235 -11.74 -0.04 14.29
CA ALA A 235 -10.36 0.06 14.74
C ALA A 235 -9.63 1.25 14.07
N GLY A 236 -9.89 1.51 12.79
CA GLY A 236 -9.38 2.70 12.10
C GLY A 236 -9.93 4.02 12.67
N TYR A 237 -11.20 4.06 13.04
CA TYR A 237 -11.82 5.19 13.74
C TYR A 237 -11.14 5.44 15.10
N ASP A 238 -11.08 4.41 15.94
CA ASP A 238 -10.51 4.48 17.29
C ASP A 238 -9.03 4.91 17.27
N LEU A 239 -8.28 4.46 16.27
CA LEU A 239 -6.87 4.81 16.09
C LEU A 239 -6.66 6.33 15.89
N VAL A 240 -7.59 7.01 15.22
CA VAL A 240 -7.56 8.47 15.09
C VAL A 240 -7.98 9.13 16.39
N LYS A 241 -9.10 8.69 16.99
CA LYS A 241 -9.64 9.28 18.23
C LYS A 241 -8.66 9.19 19.41
N SER A 242 -7.84 8.15 19.46
CA SER A 242 -6.81 7.98 20.50
C SER A 242 -5.54 8.81 20.25
N GLY A 243 -5.38 9.41 19.06
CA GLY A 243 -4.17 10.10 18.63
C GLY A 243 -3.04 9.16 18.19
N GLU A 244 -3.22 7.84 18.29
CA GLU A 244 -2.23 6.86 17.87
C GLU A 244 -1.96 6.92 16.37
N PHE A 245 -2.95 7.27 15.55
CA PHE A 245 -2.80 7.42 14.11
C PHE A 245 -1.70 8.41 13.75
N VAL A 246 -1.68 9.59 14.39
CA VAL A 246 -0.65 10.61 14.18
C VAL A 246 0.70 10.13 14.72
N SER A 247 0.74 9.45 15.87
CA SER A 247 1.98 8.88 16.43
C SER A 247 2.62 7.84 15.51
N HIS A 248 1.79 7.01 14.87
CA HIS A 248 2.21 5.90 14.00
C HIS A 248 2.57 6.38 12.59
N TYR A 249 1.72 7.20 11.98
CA TYR A 249 1.84 7.60 10.58
C TYR A 249 2.41 9.02 10.39
N GLY A 250 2.50 9.85 11.42
CA GLY A 250 3.06 11.22 11.33
C GLY A 250 4.59 11.29 11.23
N ARG A 251 5.30 10.17 11.44
CA ARG A 251 6.77 10.13 11.42
C ARG A 251 7.31 10.32 10.00
N THR A 252 8.23 11.27 9.84
CA THR A 252 9.08 11.36 8.64
C THR A 252 10.17 10.30 8.76
N SER A 253 10.41 9.53 7.70
CA SER A 253 11.66 8.77 7.58
C SER A 253 12.81 9.76 7.76
N LYS A 254 13.48 9.73 8.91
CA LYS A 254 14.78 10.37 9.06
C LYS A 254 15.71 9.57 8.16
N LYS A 255 15.99 10.07 6.95
CA LYS A 255 17.26 9.75 6.31
C LYS A 255 18.33 10.23 7.29
N ASN A 256 18.94 9.30 8.01
CA ASN A 256 20.20 9.58 8.68
C ASN A 256 21.22 9.86 7.57
N CYS A 257 21.25 11.11 7.11
CA CYS A 257 22.41 11.64 6.42
C CYS A 257 23.48 11.78 7.50
N SER A 258 24.21 10.70 7.76
CA SER A 258 25.47 10.79 8.48
C SER A 258 26.40 11.60 7.59
N THR A 259 26.51 12.89 7.89
CA THR A 259 27.64 13.72 7.48
C THR A 259 28.90 13.00 7.96
N PHE A 260 29.59 12.33 7.04
CA PHE A 260 31.00 12.02 7.22
C PHE A 260 31.75 13.35 7.14
N GLN A 261 32.06 13.90 8.32
CA GLN A 261 33.19 14.79 8.51
C GLN A 261 34.27 13.96 9.20
N CYS A 262 35.31 13.63 8.45
CA CYS A 262 36.72 13.61 8.85
C CYS A 262 37.53 13.62 7.54
#